data_AF-A0A3N4KRA7-F1
#
_entry.id   AF-A0A3N4KRA7-F1
#
_cell.length_a   1.000
_cell.length_b   1.000
_cell.length_c   1.000
_cell.angle_alpha   90.00
_cell.angle_beta   90.00
_cell.angle_gamma   90.00
#
_symmetry.space_group_name_H-M   'P 1'
#
loop_
_entity.id
_entity.type
_entity.pdbx_description
1 polymer ?
#
loop_
_entity_poly.entity_id
_entity_poly.type
_entity_poly.pdbx_seq_one_letter_code
_entity_poly.pdbx_strand_id
1 'polypeptide(L)'
;MLRQQPRIIANPSQWFIVPARAPGIVAAKRAFSQTQAVAYNKGGFSLEDFHKVSEGTLEGILESVEAIAEKRTDVDVEYSAGVLTITLPQGTYVINKQPPNRQIWISSPITGPNRFDWDPINYKWISTRDGSTLGGVLKKEIGIEFSISMPLGYL
;
A
#
# COMPACT_ATOMS: atom_id res chain seq x y z
N MET A 1 -0.36 -46.31 13.14
CA MET A 1 -1.18 -45.12 13.49
C MET A 1 -0.54 -43.89 12.85
N LEU A 2 -1.08 -43.43 11.72
CA LEU A 2 -0.61 -42.24 11.00
C LEU A 2 -1.20 -40.99 11.67
N ARG A 3 -0.36 -40.16 12.30
CA ARG A 3 -0.76 -38.81 12.75
C ARG A 3 -0.69 -37.88 11.54
N GLN A 4 -1.85 -37.42 11.07
CA GLN A 4 -1.94 -36.36 10.07
C GLN A 4 -1.39 -35.05 10.66
N GLN A 5 -0.56 -34.35 9.89
CA GLN A 5 -0.12 -32.99 10.22
C GLN A 5 -1.20 -31.97 9.80
N PRO A 6 -1.41 -30.88 10.54
CA PRO A 6 -2.36 -29.85 10.14
C PRO A 6 -1.83 -29.05 8.94
N ARG A 7 -2.64 -28.90 7.89
CA ARG A 7 -2.39 -27.96 6.79
C ARG A 7 -2.65 -26.54 7.28
N ILE A 8 -1.62 -25.69 7.27
CA ILE A 8 -1.78 -24.24 7.43
C ILE A 8 -2.24 -23.69 6.09
N ILE A 9 -3.50 -23.29 5.99
CA ILE A 9 -3.98 -22.41 4.91
C ILE A 9 -3.79 -20.98 5.44
N ALA A 10 -2.67 -20.36 5.06
CA ALA A 10 -2.42 -18.95 5.36
C ALA A 10 -3.28 -18.08 4.43
N ASN A 11 -4.17 -17.28 5.02
CA ASN A 11 -4.92 -16.23 4.32
C ASN A 11 -3.97 -15.02 4.11
N PRO A 12 -3.72 -14.55 2.88
CA PRO A 12 -2.69 -13.53 2.60
C PRO A 12 -2.96 -12.13 3.20
N SER A 13 -4.12 -11.87 3.79
CA SER A 13 -4.55 -10.51 4.13
C SER A 13 -4.29 -10.05 5.58
N GLN A 14 -3.60 -10.82 6.43
CA GLN A 14 -3.43 -10.45 7.84
C GLN A 14 -2.03 -10.75 8.38
N TRP A 15 -1.09 -9.83 8.20
CA TRP A 15 0.12 -9.78 9.02
C TRP A 15 -0.05 -8.73 10.12
N PHE A 16 -0.54 -9.15 11.28
CA PHE A 16 -0.35 -8.40 12.53
C PHE A 16 0.81 -9.04 13.29
N ILE A 17 1.92 -8.31 13.45
CA ILE A 17 2.91 -8.66 14.48
C ILE A 17 2.23 -8.46 15.83
N VAL A 18 1.98 -9.56 16.55
CA VAL A 18 1.47 -9.51 17.92
C VAL A 18 2.68 -9.46 18.86
N PRO A 19 2.91 -8.40 19.64
CA PRO A 19 3.95 -8.43 20.67
C PRO A 19 3.56 -9.41 21.79
N ALA A 20 4.54 -10.14 22.32
CA ALA A 20 4.36 -11.05 23.44
C ALA A 20 3.84 -10.29 24.68
N ARG A 21 2.78 -10.84 25.29
CA ARG A 21 1.97 -10.21 26.33
C ARG A 21 2.65 -10.32 27.70
N ALA A 22 2.90 -9.18 28.36
CA ALA A 22 3.19 -9.12 29.80
C ALA A 22 1.88 -9.26 30.62
N PRO A 23 1.90 -9.89 31.82
CA PRO A 23 0.71 -10.09 32.62
C PRO A 23 0.42 -8.90 33.55
N GLY A 24 -0.84 -8.45 33.55
CA GLY A 24 -1.41 -7.65 34.63
C GLY A 24 -1.71 -6.19 34.26
N ILE A 25 -3.00 -5.91 34.08
CA ILE A 25 -3.77 -4.75 34.58
C ILE A 25 -5.04 -4.62 33.72
N VAL A 26 -6.16 -4.83 34.40
CA VAL A 26 -7.55 -4.41 34.16
C VAL A 26 -7.99 -4.08 32.72
N ALA A 27 -8.96 -4.86 32.25
CA ALA A 27 -9.62 -4.75 30.96
C ALA A 27 -10.28 -3.37 30.73
N ALA A 28 -9.62 -2.51 29.96
CA ALA A 28 -10.33 -1.58 29.11
C ALA A 28 -10.82 -2.37 27.90
N LYS A 29 -12.12 -2.70 27.86
CA LYS A 29 -12.78 -3.12 26.64
C LYS A 29 -12.52 -2.01 25.62
N ARG A 30 -11.58 -2.19 24.69
CA ARG A 30 -11.53 -1.42 23.45
C ARG A 30 -12.80 -1.80 22.69
N ALA A 31 -13.89 -1.14 23.04
CA ALA A 31 -15.00 -0.94 22.14
C ALA A 31 -14.35 -0.47 20.84
N PHE A 32 -14.57 -1.23 19.78
CA PHE A 32 -14.30 -0.78 18.42
C PHE A 32 -15.14 0.49 18.29
N SER A 33 -14.53 1.65 18.50
CA SER A 33 -15.25 2.91 18.49
C SER A 33 -15.75 3.09 17.07
N GLN A 34 -17.02 2.75 16.87
CA GLN A 34 -17.84 3.05 15.72
C GLN A 34 -18.15 4.56 15.67
N THR A 35 -17.20 5.37 16.11
CA THR A 35 -17.32 6.82 16.32
C THR A 35 -15.97 7.47 16.01
N GLN A 36 -15.50 7.26 14.78
CA GLN A 36 -14.69 8.24 14.06
C GLN A 36 -14.79 8.04 12.54
N ALA A 37 -16.00 7.75 12.06
CA ALA A 37 -16.42 8.16 10.72
C ALA A 37 -16.86 9.63 10.76
N VAL A 38 -16.03 10.51 11.36
CA VAL A 38 -16.17 11.94 11.11
C VAL A 38 -15.58 12.11 9.73
N ALA A 39 -16.44 12.25 8.73
CA ALA A 39 -16.08 12.41 7.33
C ALA A 39 -14.90 13.38 7.20
N TYR A 40 -13.71 12.84 6.95
CA TYR A 40 -12.60 13.64 6.46
C TYR A 40 -12.96 13.99 5.02
N ASN A 41 -13.78 15.02 4.87
CA ASN A 41 -14.08 15.68 3.61
C ASN A 41 -12.84 16.49 3.22
N LYS A 42 -11.78 15.78 2.81
CA LYS A 42 -10.72 16.38 1.99
C LYS A 42 -11.42 16.79 0.70
N GLY A 43 -11.73 18.09 0.58
CA GLY A 43 -12.69 18.65 -0.36
C GLY A 43 -12.68 17.98 -1.73
N GLY A 44 -13.81 17.39 -2.12
CA GLY A 44 -14.07 16.93 -3.48
C GLY A 44 -13.41 15.62 -3.92
N PHE A 45 -12.53 14.99 -3.14
CA PHE A 45 -11.90 13.72 -3.57
C PHE A 45 -12.81 12.54 -3.23
N SER A 46 -13.75 12.21 -4.12
CA SER A 46 -14.74 11.15 -3.88
C SER A 46 -14.10 9.76 -3.82
N LEU A 47 -14.85 8.76 -3.35
CA LEU A 47 -14.39 7.37 -3.38
C LEU A 47 -14.15 6.89 -4.82
N GLU A 48 -14.99 7.34 -5.76
CA GLU A 48 -14.82 7.05 -7.18
C GLU A 48 -13.52 7.65 -7.73
N ASP A 49 -13.24 8.92 -7.42
CA ASP A 49 -11.98 9.58 -7.79
C ASP A 49 -10.78 8.83 -7.20
N PHE A 50 -10.89 8.41 -5.94
CA PHE A 50 -9.86 7.59 -5.31
C PHE A 50 -9.60 6.31 -6.08
N HIS A 51 -10.66 5.58 -6.47
CA HIS A 51 -10.49 4.35 -7.24
C HIS A 51 -9.76 4.62 -8.56
N LYS A 52 -10.17 5.65 -9.32
CA LYS A 52 -9.52 6.02 -10.59
C LYS A 52 -8.05 6.38 -10.41
N VAL A 53 -7.75 7.30 -9.49
CA VAL A 53 -6.37 7.79 -9.26
C VAL A 53 -5.48 6.66 -8.73
N SER A 54 -5.97 5.88 -7.76
CA SER A 54 -5.18 4.81 -7.16
C SER A 54 -4.97 3.64 -8.10
N GLU A 55 -5.93 3.31 -8.96
CA GLU A 55 -5.74 2.33 -10.04
C GLU A 55 -4.65 2.79 -11.00
N GLY A 56 -4.79 3.98 -11.61
CA GLY A 56 -3.80 4.50 -12.55
C GLY A 56 -2.42 4.72 -11.94
N THR A 57 -2.35 4.91 -10.61
CA THR A 57 -1.07 4.94 -9.88
C THR A 57 -0.42 3.56 -9.82
N LEU A 58 -1.15 2.52 -9.40
CA LEU A 58 -0.60 1.17 -9.27
C LEU A 58 -0.28 0.55 -10.64
N GLU A 59 -1.10 0.83 -11.65
CA GLU A 59 -0.83 0.44 -13.05
C GLU A 59 0.44 1.10 -13.58
N GLY A 60 0.62 2.41 -13.36
CA GLY A 60 1.85 3.10 -13.78
C GLY A 60 3.10 2.57 -13.08
N ILE A 61 3.00 2.21 -11.80
CA ILE A 61 4.10 1.56 -11.07
C ILE A 61 4.36 0.16 -11.64
N LEU A 62 3.32 -0.64 -11.87
CA LEU A 62 3.43 -1.97 -12.47
C LEU A 62 4.19 -1.91 -13.80
N GLU A 63 3.74 -1.08 -14.74
CA GLU A 63 4.37 -0.91 -16.06
C GLU A 63 5.85 -0.53 -15.94
N SER A 64 6.15 0.41 -15.03
CA SER A 64 7.53 0.87 -14.80
C SER A 64 8.44 -0.23 -14.25
N VAL A 65 7.90 -1.14 -13.43
CA VAL A 65 8.64 -2.25 -12.85
C VAL A 65 8.76 -3.41 -13.84
N GLU A 66 7.71 -3.71 -14.62
CA GLU A 66 7.74 -4.71 -15.70
C GLU A 66 8.85 -4.37 -16.71
N ALA A 67 8.99 -3.09 -17.10
CA ALA A 67 10.07 -2.64 -17.98
C ALA A 67 11.50 -2.86 -17.40
N ILE A 68 11.62 -2.97 -16.08
CA ILE A 68 12.88 -3.35 -15.41
C ILE A 68 13.03 -4.86 -15.39
N ALA A 69 11.96 -5.60 -15.09
CA ALA A 69 11.94 -7.06 -15.07
C ALA A 69 12.28 -7.67 -16.44
N GLU A 70 11.91 -7.02 -17.55
CA GLU A 70 12.33 -7.43 -18.91
C GLU A 70 13.85 -7.48 -19.09
N LYS A 71 14.60 -6.68 -18.34
CA LYS A 71 16.07 -6.55 -18.44
C LYS A 71 16.78 -7.30 -17.31
N ARG A 72 16.04 -7.76 -16.30
CA ARG A 72 16.56 -8.28 -15.04
C ARG A 72 15.75 -9.47 -14.56
N THR A 73 16.39 -10.63 -14.50
CA THR A 73 15.75 -11.88 -14.05
C THR A 73 15.56 -11.97 -12.54
N ASP A 74 16.13 -11.03 -11.77
CA ASP A 74 16.06 -10.95 -10.32
C ASP A 74 14.98 -9.98 -9.82
N VAL A 75 14.13 -9.49 -10.72
CA VAL A 75 12.99 -8.62 -10.43
C VAL A 75 11.70 -9.33 -10.84
N ASP A 76 10.74 -9.35 -9.94
CA ASP A 76 9.41 -9.92 -10.16
C ASP A 76 8.34 -8.96 -9.64
N VAL A 77 7.19 -8.92 -10.30
CA VAL A 77 6.08 -8.03 -9.94
C VAL A 77 4.74 -8.71 -10.16
N GLU A 78 3.87 -8.62 -9.15
CA GLU A 78 2.52 -9.19 -9.17
C GLU A 78 1.52 -8.13 -8.73
N TYR A 79 0.47 -7.91 -9.53
CA TYR A 79 -0.64 -7.04 -9.17
C TYR A 79 -1.95 -7.82 -9.06
N SER A 80 -2.55 -7.83 -7.87
CA SER A 80 -3.79 -8.55 -7.61
C SER A 80 -4.66 -7.86 -6.55
N ALA A 81 -5.95 -7.73 -6.84
CA ALA A 81 -6.96 -7.19 -5.91
C ALA A 81 -6.58 -5.87 -5.22
N GLY A 82 -5.86 -4.99 -5.93
CA GLY A 82 -5.42 -3.70 -5.39
C GLY A 82 -4.19 -3.76 -4.49
N VAL A 83 -3.44 -4.87 -4.54
CA VAL A 83 -2.14 -5.07 -3.90
C VAL A 83 -1.11 -5.36 -4.99
N LEU A 84 -0.09 -4.50 -5.07
CA LEU A 84 1.06 -4.63 -5.94
C LEU A 84 2.25 -5.10 -5.09
N THR A 85 2.78 -6.28 -5.42
CA THR A 85 3.94 -6.87 -4.76
C THR A 85 5.12 -6.79 -5.72
N ILE A 86 6.23 -6.20 -5.29
CA ILE A 86 7.46 -6.09 -6.08
C ILE A 86 8.56 -6.82 -5.32
N THR A 87 9.16 -7.82 -5.94
CA THR A 87 10.28 -8.58 -5.37
C THR A 87 11.56 -8.16 -6.07
N LEU A 88 12.53 -7.67 -5.28
CA LEU A 88 13.87 -7.30 -5.73
C LEU A 88 14.92 -7.98 -4.83
N PRO A 89 16.21 -8.02 -5.19
CA PRO A 89 17.26 -8.61 -4.35
C PRO A 89 17.35 -8.00 -2.94
N GLN A 90 17.02 -6.71 -2.80
CA GLN A 90 17.01 -6.01 -1.51
C GLN A 90 15.78 -6.32 -0.63
N GLY A 91 14.81 -7.08 -1.13
CA GLY A 91 13.60 -7.48 -0.41
C GLY A 91 12.31 -7.24 -1.18
N THR A 92 11.19 -7.52 -0.51
CA THR A 92 9.84 -7.41 -1.08
C THR A 92 9.15 -6.13 -0.64
N TYR A 93 8.64 -5.38 -1.61
CA TYR A 93 7.80 -4.21 -1.43
C TYR A 93 6.35 -4.62 -1.61
N VAL A 94 5.47 -4.13 -0.74
CA VAL A 94 4.02 -4.32 -0.89
C VAL A 94 3.37 -2.96 -0.92
N ILE A 95 2.73 -2.61 -2.03
CA ILE A 95 2.00 -1.35 -2.23
C ILE A 95 0.52 -1.68 -2.37
N ASN A 96 -0.33 -1.10 -1.53
CA ASN A 96 -1.75 -1.45 -1.52
C ASN A 96 -2.69 -0.24 -1.43
N LYS A 97 -3.83 -0.37 -2.11
CA LYS A 97 -4.94 0.58 -2.00
C LYS A 97 -5.63 0.41 -0.66
N GLN A 98 -5.98 1.53 -0.02
CA GLN A 98 -6.74 1.59 1.23
C GLN A 98 -8.00 2.45 1.07
N PRO A 99 -9.05 1.93 0.40
CA PRO A 99 -10.26 2.68 0.08
C PRO A 99 -10.96 3.34 1.29
N PRO A 100 -11.09 2.70 2.47
CA PRO A 100 -11.72 3.34 3.63
C PRO A 100 -11.04 4.64 4.05
N ASN A 101 -9.72 4.73 3.85
CA ASN A 101 -8.91 5.90 4.21
C ASN A 101 -8.59 6.78 3.01
N ARG A 102 -8.93 6.36 1.78
CA ARG A 102 -8.51 6.99 0.51
C ARG A 102 -6.99 7.19 0.43
N GLN A 103 -6.25 6.17 0.83
CA GLN A 103 -4.79 6.17 0.90
C GLN A 103 -4.17 5.09 0.03
N ILE A 104 -2.89 5.25 -0.26
CA ILE A 104 -1.99 4.16 -0.68
C ILE A 104 -1.04 3.90 0.47
N TRP A 105 -0.83 2.64 0.84
CA TRP A 105 0.20 2.26 1.79
C TRP A 105 1.31 1.51 1.06
N ILE A 106 2.52 1.60 1.63
CA ILE A 106 3.68 0.81 1.23
C ILE A 106 4.24 0.10 2.45
N SER A 107 4.70 -1.12 2.27
CA SER A 107 5.64 -1.80 3.13
C SER A 107 6.97 -1.88 2.39
N SER A 108 7.93 -1.02 2.77
CA SER A 108 9.30 -1.05 2.23
C SER A 108 10.19 -1.93 3.11
N PRO A 109 11.04 -2.80 2.54
CA PRO A 109 12.07 -3.52 3.29
C PRO A 109 13.18 -2.59 3.81
N ILE A 110 13.28 -1.37 3.27
CA ILE A 110 14.32 -0.38 3.64
C ILE A 110 13.79 0.61 4.68
N THR A 111 12.64 1.24 4.42
CA THR A 111 12.10 2.34 5.26
C THR A 111 10.85 1.96 6.06
N GLY A 112 10.43 0.70 5.99
CA GLY A 112 9.29 0.17 6.71
C GLY A 112 7.95 0.66 6.14
N PRO A 113 6.86 0.58 6.94
CA PRO A 113 5.54 0.98 6.49
C PRO A 113 5.41 2.50 6.36
N ASN A 114 4.76 2.96 5.29
CA ASN A 114 4.40 4.36 5.07
C ASN A 114 2.99 4.47 4.46
N ARG A 115 2.31 5.60 4.68
CA ARG A 115 0.95 5.87 4.23
C ARG A 115 0.91 7.19 3.50
N PHE A 116 0.30 7.20 2.34
CA PHE A 116 0.24 8.36 1.47
C PHE A 116 -1.19 8.81 1.25
N ASP A 117 -1.40 10.11 1.42
CA ASP A 117 -2.61 10.80 1.05
C ASP A 117 -2.50 11.37 -0.36
N TRP A 118 -3.61 11.48 -1.07
CA TRP A 118 -3.67 12.22 -2.32
C TRP A 118 -3.61 13.73 -2.07
N ASP A 119 -2.78 14.42 -2.86
CA ASP A 119 -2.77 15.87 -3.06
C ASP A 119 -3.33 16.19 -4.44
N PRO A 120 -4.58 16.70 -4.53
CA PRO A 120 -5.23 16.99 -5.80
C PRO A 120 -4.68 18.23 -6.51
N ILE A 121 -3.90 19.08 -5.83
CA ILE A 121 -3.32 20.29 -6.43
C ILE A 121 -2.08 19.90 -7.24
N ASN A 122 -1.22 19.07 -6.64
CA ASN A 122 0.05 18.68 -7.23
C ASN A 122 0.00 17.31 -7.94
N TYR A 123 -1.15 16.63 -7.92
CA TYR A 123 -1.37 15.29 -8.45
C TYR A 123 -0.36 14.27 -7.92
N LYS A 124 -0.13 14.28 -6.61
CA LYS A 124 0.90 13.45 -5.96
C LYS A 124 0.38 12.77 -4.70
N TRP A 125 0.90 11.58 -4.44
CA TRP A 125 0.73 10.86 -3.18
C TRP A 125 1.78 11.34 -2.18
N ILE A 126 1.35 11.96 -1.08
CA ILE A 126 2.19 12.60 -0.06
C ILE A 126 2.19 11.79 1.23
N SER A 127 3.37 11.50 1.76
CA SER A 127 3.55 10.74 3.00
C SER A 127 3.00 11.52 4.19
N THR A 128 2.18 10.84 4.98
CA THR A 128 1.67 11.32 6.27
C THR A 128 2.73 11.35 7.38
N ARG A 129 3.89 10.73 7.15
CA ARG A 129 4.98 10.62 8.13
C ARG A 129 5.97 11.78 8.00
N ASP A 130 6.40 12.09 6.79
CA ASP A 130 7.54 12.99 6.53
C ASP A 130 7.33 13.95 5.34
N GLY A 131 6.16 13.92 4.69
CA GLY A 131 5.83 14.79 3.55
C GLY A 131 6.51 14.40 2.23
N SER A 132 7.29 13.32 2.18
CA SER A 132 7.86 12.81 0.93
C SER A 132 6.80 12.29 -0.04
N THR A 133 7.10 12.27 -1.33
CA THR A 133 6.16 11.74 -2.34
C THR A 133 6.35 10.24 -2.54
N LEU A 134 5.29 9.50 -2.86
CA LEU A 134 5.39 8.07 -3.22
C LEU A 134 6.40 7.85 -4.36
N GLY A 135 6.31 8.66 -5.41
CA GLY A 135 7.28 8.64 -6.52
C GLY A 135 8.71 8.93 -6.06
N GLY A 136 8.91 9.85 -5.11
CA GLY A 136 10.22 10.12 -4.54
C GLY A 136 10.79 8.93 -3.76
N VAL A 137 9.95 8.22 -3.00
CA VAL A 137 10.33 6.99 -2.30
C VAL A 137 10.71 5.89 -3.29
N LEU A 138 9.87 5.62 -4.29
CA LEU A 138 10.13 4.57 -5.28
C LEU A 138 11.35 4.89 -6.17
N LYS A 139 11.53 6.16 -6.53
CA LYS A 139 12.74 6.62 -7.24
C LYS A 139 14.00 6.43 -6.40
N LYS A 140 13.95 6.71 -5.10
CA LYS A 140 15.10 6.58 -4.20
C LYS A 140 15.43 5.12 -3.91
N GLU A 141 14.43 4.28 -3.70
CA GLU A 141 14.61 2.90 -3.19
C GLU A 141 14.70 1.85 -4.30
N ILE A 142 14.00 2.06 -5.42
CA ILE A 142 13.90 1.10 -6.54
C ILE A 142 14.51 1.70 -7.83
N GLY A 143 14.64 3.02 -7.91
CA GLY A 143 15.17 3.69 -9.11
C GLY A 143 14.13 3.90 -10.20
N ILE A 144 12.84 3.82 -9.87
CA ILE A 144 11.75 3.93 -10.85
C ILE A 144 11.10 5.32 -10.83
N GLU A 145 10.65 5.75 -12.01
CA GLU A 145 9.73 6.86 -12.17
C GLU A 145 8.50 6.34 -12.90
N PHE A 146 7.32 6.81 -12.50
CA PHE A 146 6.06 6.40 -13.09
C PHE A 146 5.19 7.61 -13.35
N SER A 147 4.29 7.49 -14.32
CA SER A 147 3.23 8.47 -14.58
C SER A 147 1.89 7.91 -14.11
N ILE A 148 1.02 8.76 -13.57
CA ILE A 148 -0.35 8.36 -13.23
C ILE A 148 -1.18 8.47 -14.50
N SER A 149 -1.64 7.33 -15.02
CA SER A 149 -2.60 7.31 -16.12
C SER A 149 -3.96 7.73 -15.59
N MET A 150 -4.38 8.96 -15.89
CA MET A 150 -5.73 9.44 -15.57
C MET A 150 -6.58 9.40 -16.85
N PRO A 151 -7.79 8.80 -16.82
CA PRO A 151 -8.69 8.88 -17.96
C PRO A 151 -9.03 10.35 -18.27
N LEU A 152 -8.99 10.71 -19.56
CA LEU A 152 -9.27 12.03 -20.10
C LEU A 152 -10.59 12.57 -19.52
N GLY A 153 -10.52 13.60 -18.67
CA GLY A 153 -11.69 14.17 -17.98
C GLY A 153 -11.39 14.95 -16.70
N TYR A 154 -10.14 14.94 -16.23
CA TYR A 154 -9.68 15.68 -15.03
C TYR A 154 -8.55 16.69 -15.34
N LEU A 155 -8.33 17.02 -16.62
CA LEU A 155 -7.41 18.09 -17.06
C LEU A 155 -8.20 19.32 -17.49
#